data_AF-A0A941M195-F1
#
_entry.id   AF-A0A941M195-F1
#
_cell.length_a   1.000
_cell.length_b   1.000
_cell.length_c   1.000
_cell.angle_alpha   90.00
_cell.angle_beta   90.00
_cell.angle_gamma   90.00
#
_symmetry.space_group_name_H-M   'P 1'
#
loop_
_entity.id
_entity.type
_entity.pdbx_description
1 polymer ?
#
loop_
_entity_poly.entity_id
_entity_poly.type
_entity_poly.pdbx_seq_one_letter_code
_entity_poly.pdbx_strand_id
1 'polypeptide(L)'
;MKQVIAGMVALGLVAALSPAQAVETTSAYPALSGLARTGLYLLAGDYRRALEACERGIQDRPSAETYLHLTYVYHAIDAYLEQLSKDESWMAVEQLYLNLAYRHTEDLVDPPGGLARMAKEMIQTSVRQQADVSAAMAVRLNKSVSDRLWTEQTQWRSAHPTTWWQAFPEAWVR
;
A
#
# COMPACT_ATOMS: atom_id res chain seq x y z
N MET A 1 -22.12 84.84 -14.31
CA MET A 1 -22.06 84.89 -12.82
C MET A 1 -21.56 83.54 -12.31
N LYS A 2 -20.47 83.57 -11.52
CA LYS A 2 -20.04 82.64 -10.43
C LYS A 2 -20.18 81.12 -10.62
N GLN A 3 -19.04 80.41 -10.67
CA GLN A 3 -18.53 79.47 -9.63
C GLN A 3 -19.09 78.03 -9.79
N VAL A 4 -18.46 76.91 -9.42
CA VAL A 4 -17.15 76.50 -8.89
C VAL A 4 -17.09 74.97 -9.05
N ILE A 5 -15.88 74.43 -9.16
CA ILE A 5 -15.46 73.03 -9.15
C ILE A 5 -15.93 72.29 -7.88
N ALA A 6 -16.31 71.01 -8.00
CA ALA A 6 -15.89 69.88 -7.13
C ALA A 6 -16.97 68.78 -7.08
N GLY A 7 -16.55 67.51 -7.20
CA GLY A 7 -17.45 66.39 -6.94
C GLY A 7 -16.96 65.04 -7.43
N MET A 8 -15.84 64.58 -6.88
CA MET A 8 -15.28 63.24 -7.01
C MET A 8 -16.26 62.18 -6.50
N VAL A 9 -16.70 61.24 -7.33
CA VAL A 9 -17.17 59.92 -6.89
C VAL A 9 -16.62 58.84 -7.83
N ALA A 10 -15.71 58.06 -7.28
CA ALA A 10 -15.21 56.82 -7.84
C ALA A 10 -16.07 55.63 -7.39
N LEU A 11 -15.77 54.49 -8.00
CA LEU A 11 -16.13 53.11 -7.63
C LEU A 11 -17.46 52.54 -8.13
N GLY A 12 -17.33 51.44 -8.88
CA GLY A 12 -18.40 50.46 -9.05
C GLY A 12 -18.27 49.51 -10.24
N LEU A 13 -17.07 49.06 -10.63
CA LEU A 13 -16.93 47.98 -11.61
C LEU A 13 -17.15 46.64 -10.90
N VAL A 14 -18.39 46.14 -10.88
CA VAL A 14 -18.72 44.80 -10.39
C VAL A 14 -18.47 43.80 -11.51
N ALA A 15 -17.32 43.13 -11.45
CA ALA A 15 -17.03 41.97 -12.27
C ALA A 15 -17.89 40.79 -11.82
N ALA A 16 -18.67 40.23 -12.75
CA ALA A 16 -19.47 39.04 -12.55
C ALA A 16 -18.57 37.83 -12.29
N LEU A 17 -18.45 37.44 -11.02
CA LEU A 17 -17.87 36.16 -10.60
C LEU A 17 -18.91 35.06 -10.85
N SER A 18 -18.74 34.35 -11.96
CA SER A 18 -19.35 33.02 -12.13
C SER A 18 -18.73 32.05 -11.13
N PRO A 19 -19.50 31.35 -10.29
CA PRO A 19 -18.94 30.28 -9.49
C PRO A 19 -18.63 29.11 -10.44
N ALA A 20 -17.34 28.88 -10.69
CA ALA A 20 -16.85 27.61 -11.21
C ALA A 20 -17.29 26.53 -10.22
N GLN A 21 -18.29 25.74 -10.62
CA GLN A 21 -18.69 24.57 -9.87
C GLN A 21 -17.48 23.63 -9.85
N ALA A 22 -16.89 23.47 -8.67
CA ALA A 22 -15.93 22.43 -8.39
C ALA A 22 -16.61 21.11 -8.72
N VAL A 23 -16.21 20.50 -9.84
CA VAL A 23 -16.54 19.11 -10.13
C VAL A 23 -15.72 18.32 -9.12
N GLU A 24 -16.31 18.06 -7.95
CA GLU A 24 -15.90 16.94 -7.12
C GLU A 24 -16.18 15.68 -7.96
N THR A 25 -15.16 15.22 -8.67
CA THR A 25 -15.10 13.83 -9.13
C THR A 25 -14.98 12.95 -7.89
N THR A 26 -16.07 12.78 -7.16
CA THR A 26 -16.24 11.67 -6.24
C THR A 26 -16.27 10.43 -7.11
N SER A 27 -15.12 9.78 -7.25
CA SER A 27 -14.97 8.51 -7.92
C SER A 27 -15.86 7.49 -7.20
N ALA A 28 -17.07 7.29 -7.71
CA ALA A 28 -18.09 6.39 -7.19
C ALA A 28 -17.77 4.94 -7.57
N TYR A 29 -16.56 4.48 -7.24
CA TYR A 29 -16.37 3.05 -7.00
C TYR A 29 -16.94 2.77 -5.62
N PRO A 30 -17.71 1.68 -5.42
CA PRO A 30 -18.06 1.26 -4.07
C PRO A 30 -16.76 1.21 -3.28
N ALA A 31 -16.72 1.90 -2.13
CA ALA A 31 -15.53 2.01 -1.32
C ALA A 31 -15.07 0.60 -0.94
N LEU A 32 -14.17 0.04 -1.75
CA LEU A 32 -13.63 -1.29 -1.53
C LEU A 32 -13.12 -1.32 -0.09
N SER A 33 -13.46 -2.37 0.65
CA SER A 33 -12.91 -2.58 1.98
C SER A 33 -11.38 -2.45 1.90
N GLY A 34 -10.75 -1.94 2.95
CA GLY A 34 -9.29 -1.74 2.96
C GLY A 34 -8.55 -3.03 2.55
N LEU A 35 -9.05 -4.17 3.01
CA LEU A 35 -8.55 -5.49 2.64
C LEU A 35 -8.72 -5.82 1.16
N ALA A 36 -9.90 -5.58 0.56
CA ALA A 36 -10.13 -5.82 -0.85
C ALA A 36 -9.19 -4.98 -1.73
N ARG A 37 -8.94 -3.72 -1.34
CA ARG A 37 -7.98 -2.86 -2.02
C ARG A 37 -6.55 -3.40 -1.91
N THR A 38 -6.12 -3.83 -0.73
CA THR A 38 -4.81 -4.48 -0.55
C THR A 38 -4.70 -5.76 -1.38
N GLY A 39 -5.77 -6.54 -1.45
CA GLY A 39 -5.82 -7.77 -2.26
C GLY A 39 -5.58 -7.52 -3.75
N LEU A 40 -6.13 -6.43 -4.29
CA LEU A 40 -5.86 -6.03 -5.67
C LEU A 40 -4.39 -5.69 -5.92
N TYR A 41 -3.73 -5.02 -4.96
CA TYR A 41 -2.30 -4.72 -5.06
C TYR A 41 -1.42 -5.97 -4.95
N LEU A 42 -1.77 -6.91 -4.09
CA LEU A 42 -1.11 -8.23 -4.01
C LEU A 42 -1.21 -8.98 -5.34
N LEU A 43 -2.41 -9.06 -5.91
CA LEU A 43 -2.63 -9.73 -7.19
C LEU A 43 -1.83 -9.09 -8.33
N ALA A 44 -1.68 -7.77 -8.29
CA ALA A 44 -0.88 -7.02 -9.25
C ALA A 44 0.64 -7.09 -9.01
N GLY A 45 1.09 -7.69 -7.90
CA GLY A 45 2.49 -7.67 -7.48
C GLY A 45 3.00 -6.29 -7.03
N ASP A 46 2.11 -5.31 -6.81
CA ASP A 46 2.45 -3.96 -6.34
C ASP A 46 2.53 -3.95 -4.81
N TYR A 47 3.59 -4.54 -4.28
CA TYR A 47 3.78 -4.70 -2.84
C TYR A 47 3.96 -3.38 -2.10
N ARG A 48 4.49 -2.33 -2.75
CA ARG A 48 4.58 -1.00 -2.15
C ARG A 48 3.18 -0.47 -1.84
N ARG A 49 2.28 -0.49 -2.81
CA ARG A 49 0.89 -0.04 -2.59
C ARG A 49 0.12 -0.96 -1.64
N ALA A 50 0.41 -2.26 -1.63
CA ALA A 50 -0.17 -3.19 -0.66
C ALA A 50 0.22 -2.81 0.78
N LEU A 51 1.50 -2.52 1.04
CA LEU A 51 1.99 -2.08 2.34
C LEU A 51 1.37 -0.74 2.75
N GLU A 52 1.37 0.26 1.86
CA GLU A 52 0.76 1.58 2.12
C GLU A 52 -0.74 1.48 2.42
N ALA A 53 -1.45 0.55 1.78
CA ALA A 53 -2.87 0.30 2.06
C ALA A 53 -3.08 -0.32 3.45
N CYS A 54 -2.23 -1.28 3.83
CA CYS A 54 -2.24 -1.86 5.18
C CYS A 54 -1.90 -0.83 6.26
N GLU A 55 -0.85 -0.04 6.07
CA GLU A 55 -0.44 1.01 7.02
C GLU A 55 -1.55 2.04 7.22
N ARG A 56 -2.21 2.48 6.14
CA ARG A 56 -3.37 3.36 6.24
C ARG A 56 -4.53 2.70 6.99
N GLY A 57 -4.80 1.41 6.75
CA GLY A 57 -5.80 0.66 7.50
C GLY A 57 -5.52 0.60 9.00
N ILE A 58 -4.25 0.46 9.39
CA ILE A 58 -3.81 0.51 10.79
C ILE A 58 -4.00 1.92 11.38
N GLN A 59 -3.67 2.96 10.62
CA GLN A 59 -3.86 4.36 11.03
C GLN A 59 -5.34 4.70 11.23
N ASP A 60 -6.21 4.24 10.32
CA ASP A 60 -7.64 4.51 10.35
C ASP A 60 -8.33 3.76 11.51
N ARG A 61 -8.02 2.47 11.68
CA ARG A 61 -8.60 1.64 12.73
C ARG A 61 -7.63 0.51 13.12
N PRO A 62 -6.76 0.72 14.13
CA PRO A 62 -5.83 -0.32 14.55
C PRO A 62 -6.58 -1.50 15.17
N SER A 63 -6.37 -2.69 14.63
CA SER A 63 -6.95 -3.94 15.11
C SER A 63 -6.04 -5.15 14.82
N ALA A 64 -6.27 -6.28 15.50
CA ALA A 64 -5.50 -7.49 15.27
C ALA A 64 -5.59 -7.95 13.80
N GLU A 65 -6.76 -7.82 13.17
CA GLU A 65 -6.97 -8.07 11.74
C GLU A 65 -6.05 -7.19 10.88
N THR A 66 -6.02 -5.88 11.11
CA THR A 66 -5.19 -4.97 10.29
C THR A 66 -3.70 -5.25 10.40
N TYR A 67 -3.21 -5.60 11.60
CA TYR A 67 -1.81 -5.97 11.79
C TYR A 67 -1.48 -7.33 11.17
N LEU A 68 -2.39 -8.30 11.24
CA LEU A 68 -2.17 -9.62 10.64
C LEU A 68 -2.26 -9.57 9.11
N HIS A 69 -3.11 -8.71 8.54
CA HIS A 69 -3.08 -8.41 7.10
C HIS A 69 -1.73 -7.84 6.67
N LEU A 70 -1.16 -6.90 7.46
CA LEU A 70 0.18 -6.39 7.20
C LEU A 70 1.24 -7.50 7.29
N THR A 71 1.19 -8.35 8.31
CA THR A 71 2.08 -9.51 8.44
C THR A 71 1.98 -10.46 7.23
N TYR A 72 0.75 -10.68 6.75
CA TYR A 72 0.51 -11.48 5.56
C TYR A 72 1.20 -10.90 4.33
N VAL A 73 1.12 -9.59 4.11
CA VAL A 73 1.79 -8.92 2.99
C VAL A 73 3.31 -9.09 3.09
N TYR A 74 3.92 -8.96 4.27
CA TYR A 74 5.35 -9.23 4.43
C TYR A 74 5.74 -10.66 4.08
N HIS A 75 4.95 -11.64 4.52
CA HIS A 75 5.19 -13.02 4.13
C HIS A 75 4.99 -13.25 2.62
N ALA A 76 4.02 -12.58 2.00
CA ALA A 76 3.79 -12.67 0.56
C ALA A 76 4.99 -12.11 -0.23
N ILE A 77 5.61 -11.03 0.25
CA ILE A 77 6.85 -10.49 -0.34
C ILE A 77 7.98 -11.53 -0.26
N ASP A 78 8.21 -12.17 0.89
CA ASP A 78 9.26 -13.20 1.04
C ASP A 78 9.01 -14.39 0.09
N ALA A 79 7.76 -14.83 -0.04
CA ALA A 79 7.38 -15.93 -0.92
C ALA A 79 7.55 -15.59 -2.41
N TYR A 80 7.15 -14.39 -2.81
CA TYR A 80 7.33 -13.90 -4.18
C TYR A 80 8.81 -13.74 -4.52
N LEU A 81 9.60 -13.20 -3.59
CA LEU A 81 11.04 -13.06 -3.75
C LEU A 81 11.73 -14.43 -3.91
N GLU A 82 11.27 -15.45 -3.17
CA GLU A 82 11.75 -16.82 -3.34
C GLU A 82 11.35 -17.42 -4.69
N GLN A 83 10.13 -17.12 -5.18
CA GLN A 83 9.71 -17.51 -6.54
C GLN A 83 10.60 -16.87 -7.61
N LEU A 84 10.85 -15.56 -7.54
CA LEU A 84 11.74 -14.86 -8.46
C LEU A 84 13.16 -15.43 -8.46
N SER A 85 13.66 -15.82 -7.28
CA SER A 85 14.96 -16.45 -7.14
C SER A 85 15.02 -17.84 -7.76
N LYS A 86 13.93 -18.63 -7.68
CA LYS A 86 13.83 -19.95 -8.31
C LYS A 86 13.75 -19.85 -9.83
N ASP A 87 13.07 -18.81 -10.32
CA ASP A 87 12.92 -18.54 -11.75
C ASP A 87 14.16 -17.80 -12.34
N GLU A 88 15.25 -17.69 -11.58
CA GLU A 88 16.49 -16.96 -11.93
C GLU A 88 16.24 -15.53 -12.43
N SER A 89 15.14 -14.92 -11.99
CA SER A 89 14.66 -13.62 -12.43
C SER A 89 15.30 -12.48 -11.63
N TRP A 90 16.64 -12.42 -11.67
CA TRP A 90 17.44 -11.49 -10.86
C TRP A 90 17.14 -10.01 -11.11
N MET A 91 16.79 -9.64 -12.35
CA MET A 91 16.34 -8.29 -12.68
C MET A 91 15.03 -7.92 -11.95
N ALA A 92 14.09 -8.86 -11.84
CA ALA A 92 12.83 -8.62 -11.13
C ALA A 92 13.05 -8.49 -9.61
N VAL A 93 14.06 -9.18 -9.06
CA VAL A 93 14.48 -9.01 -7.66
C VAL A 93 15.01 -7.60 -7.40
N GLU A 94 15.85 -7.08 -8.28
CA GLU A 94 16.37 -5.72 -8.19
C GLU A 94 15.25 -4.68 -8.31
N GLN A 95 14.34 -4.87 -9.27
CA GLN A 95 13.16 -4.00 -9.41
C GLN A 95 12.27 -4.05 -8.17
N LEU A 96 12.06 -5.22 -7.56
CA LEU A 96 11.30 -5.32 -6.31
C LEU A 96 11.99 -4.55 -5.18
N TYR A 97 13.31 -4.67 -5.05
CA TYR A 97 14.08 -3.90 -4.07
C TYR A 97 13.93 -2.41 -4.28
N LEU A 98 14.11 -1.91 -5.50
CA LEU A 98 13.95 -0.49 -5.81
C LEU A 98 12.54 0.00 -5.50
N ASN A 99 11.50 -0.77 -5.85
CA ASN A 99 10.11 -0.42 -5.55
C ASN A 99 9.81 -0.37 -4.04
N LEU A 100 10.45 -1.21 -3.24
CA LEU A 100 10.27 -1.23 -1.78
C LEU A 100 11.14 -0.18 -1.07
N ALA A 101 12.33 0.10 -1.57
CA ALA A 101 13.29 1.01 -0.96
C ALA A 101 13.07 2.49 -1.34
N TYR A 102 12.61 2.77 -2.57
CA TYR A 102 12.49 4.12 -3.09
C TYR A 102 11.03 4.55 -3.29
N ARG A 103 10.75 5.82 -2.93
CA ARG A 103 9.47 6.49 -3.21
C ARG A 103 9.41 7.15 -4.60
N HIS A 104 10.54 7.24 -5.32
CA HIS A 104 10.66 7.93 -6.62
C HIS A 104 11.51 7.13 -7.61
N THR A 105 11.13 7.18 -8.90
CA THR A 105 11.61 6.37 -10.03
C THR A 105 12.92 6.83 -10.68
N GLU A 106 13.65 7.78 -10.07
CA GLU A 106 14.66 8.58 -10.77
C GLU A 106 16.10 8.07 -10.66
N ASP A 107 16.34 6.91 -10.03
CA ASP A 107 17.70 6.37 -9.82
C ASP A 107 17.89 5.01 -10.52
N LEU A 108 17.50 4.95 -11.80
CA LEU A 108 17.63 3.77 -12.65
C LEU A 108 18.98 3.81 -13.40
N VAL A 109 20.04 3.31 -12.76
CA VAL A 109 21.28 2.87 -13.42
C VAL A 109 21.44 1.38 -13.15
N ASP A 110 21.64 0.59 -14.22
CA ASP A 110 21.75 -0.86 -14.18
C ASP A 110 22.76 -1.32 -13.11
N PRO A 111 22.31 -2.06 -12.09
CA PRO A 111 23.21 -2.59 -11.11
C PRO A 111 23.86 -3.90 -11.62
N PRO A 112 25.18 -4.07 -11.47
CA PRO A 112 25.83 -5.33 -11.79
C PRO A 112 25.26 -6.46 -10.91
N GLY A 113 25.04 -7.64 -11.48
CA GLY A 113 24.29 -8.78 -10.89
C GLY A 113 24.74 -9.35 -9.53
N GLY A 114 25.69 -8.71 -8.84
CA GLY A 114 25.92 -8.90 -7.40
C GLY A 114 24.89 -8.19 -6.51
N LEU A 115 24.20 -7.16 -7.02
CA LEU A 115 23.18 -6.43 -6.26
C LEU A 115 21.89 -7.23 -6.11
N ALA A 116 21.44 -8.01 -7.09
CA ALA A 116 20.25 -8.86 -6.94
C ALA A 116 20.29 -9.81 -5.72
N ARG A 117 21.44 -10.43 -5.43
CA ARG A 117 21.59 -11.31 -4.25
C ARG A 117 21.60 -10.51 -2.95
N MET A 118 22.28 -9.36 -2.93
CA MET A 118 22.28 -8.47 -1.78
C MET A 118 20.88 -7.90 -1.51
N ALA A 119 20.19 -7.47 -2.57
CA ALA A 119 18.81 -7.01 -2.57
C ALA A 119 17.88 -8.10 -2.02
N LYS A 120 18.03 -9.35 -2.46
CA LYS A 120 17.30 -10.50 -1.90
C LYS A 120 17.47 -10.56 -0.37
N GLU A 121 18.70 -10.65 0.11
CA GLU A 121 18.97 -10.77 1.56
C GLU A 121 18.48 -9.56 2.36
N MET A 122 18.62 -8.35 1.82
CA MET A 122 18.13 -7.12 2.45
C MET A 122 16.61 -7.10 2.57
N ILE A 123 15.89 -7.45 1.49
CA ILE A 123 14.43 -7.57 1.53
C ILE A 123 14.05 -8.65 2.54
N GLN A 124 14.60 -9.86 2.42
CA GLN A 124 14.25 -11.00 3.28
C GLN A 124 14.43 -10.68 4.76
N THR A 125 15.55 -10.06 5.13
CA THR A 125 15.82 -9.67 6.51
C THR A 125 14.80 -8.64 7.00
N SER A 126 14.55 -7.60 6.20
CA SER A 126 13.62 -6.53 6.56
C SER A 126 12.18 -7.04 6.70
N VAL A 127 11.68 -7.78 5.71
CA VAL A 127 10.29 -8.26 5.73
C VAL A 127 10.05 -9.27 6.85
N ARG A 128 11.02 -10.13 7.19
CA ARG A 128 10.92 -11.03 8.34
C ARG A 128 10.86 -10.25 9.66
N GLN A 129 11.75 -9.28 9.84
CA GLN A 129 11.74 -8.43 11.03
C GLN A 129 10.42 -7.68 11.19
N GLN A 130 9.90 -7.10 10.11
CA GLN A 130 8.62 -6.37 10.14
C GLN A 130 7.42 -7.31 10.30
N ALA A 131 7.48 -8.52 9.75
CA ALA A 131 6.49 -9.57 9.99
C ALA A 131 6.42 -9.93 11.48
N ASP A 132 7.57 -10.13 12.14
CA ASP A 132 7.62 -10.45 13.57
C ASP A 132 7.03 -9.32 14.42
N VAL A 133 7.37 -8.06 14.13
CA VAL A 133 6.83 -6.89 14.84
C VAL A 133 5.31 -6.79 14.66
N SER A 134 4.82 -6.89 13.42
CA SER A 134 3.38 -6.80 13.14
C SER A 134 2.60 -7.99 13.73
N ALA A 135 3.15 -9.21 13.69
CA ALA A 135 2.56 -10.38 14.32
C ALA A 135 2.43 -10.20 15.84
N ALA A 136 3.50 -9.72 16.49
CA ALA A 136 3.48 -9.45 17.91
C ALA A 136 2.43 -8.38 18.27
N MET A 137 2.27 -7.35 17.45
CA MET A 137 1.24 -6.33 17.64
C MET A 137 -0.17 -6.89 17.51
N ALA A 138 -0.43 -7.77 16.53
CA ALA A 138 -1.72 -8.43 16.38
C ALA A 138 -2.08 -9.25 17.64
N VAL A 139 -1.15 -10.08 18.12
CA VAL A 139 -1.33 -10.92 19.31
C VAL A 139 -1.58 -10.06 20.55
N ARG A 140 -0.86 -8.94 20.71
CA ARG A 140 -1.03 -8.01 21.83
C ARG A 140 -2.40 -7.34 21.84
N LEU A 141 -2.95 -7.03 20.67
CA LEU A 141 -4.27 -6.41 20.56
C LEU A 141 -5.39 -7.42 20.81
N ASN A 142 -5.30 -8.59 20.19
CA ASN A 142 -6.28 -9.64 20.38
C ASN A 142 -5.70 -11.01 20.01
N LYS A 143 -5.33 -11.79 21.03
CA LYS A 143 -4.77 -13.13 20.84
C LYS A 143 -5.77 -14.11 20.21
N SER A 144 -7.03 -14.13 20.62
CA SER A 144 -7.99 -15.11 20.10
C SER A 144 -8.31 -14.88 18.62
N VAL A 145 -8.43 -13.61 18.21
CA VAL A 145 -8.56 -13.24 16.79
C VAL A 145 -7.30 -13.60 16.03
N SER A 146 -6.12 -13.29 16.56
CA SER A 146 -4.85 -13.62 15.92
C SER A 146 -4.68 -15.13 15.71
N ASP A 147 -4.96 -15.95 16.73
CA ASP A 147 -4.87 -17.41 16.65
C ASP A 147 -5.81 -17.99 15.58
N ARG A 148 -7.03 -17.46 15.49
CA ARG A 148 -8.00 -17.84 14.43
C ARG A 148 -7.46 -17.49 13.05
N LEU A 149 -7.04 -16.25 12.83
CA LEU A 149 -6.52 -15.80 11.55
C LEU A 149 -5.25 -16.55 11.15
N TRP A 150 -4.34 -16.84 12.09
CA TRP A 150 -3.18 -17.68 11.82
C TRP A 150 -3.56 -19.07 11.34
N THR A 151 -4.56 -19.68 11.98
CA THR A 151 -5.09 -20.98 11.55
C THR A 151 -5.66 -20.91 10.14
N GLU A 152 -6.45 -19.89 9.83
CA GLU A 152 -7.02 -19.65 8.50
C GLU A 152 -5.91 -19.44 7.44
N GLN A 153 -4.85 -18.70 7.77
CA GLN A 153 -3.70 -18.51 6.89
C GLN A 153 -2.92 -19.81 6.67
N THR A 154 -2.69 -20.61 7.71
CA THR A 154 -2.02 -21.92 7.58
C THR A 154 -2.81 -22.84 6.66
N GLN A 155 -4.14 -22.91 6.84
CA GLN A 155 -5.02 -23.68 5.96
C GLN A 155 -4.97 -23.17 4.52
N TRP A 156 -4.99 -21.87 4.31
CA TRP A 156 -4.88 -21.25 2.98
C TRP A 156 -3.57 -21.63 2.28
N ARG A 157 -2.44 -21.55 2.99
CA ARG A 157 -1.12 -21.94 2.48
C ARG A 157 -1.04 -23.42 2.11
N SER A 158 -1.64 -24.29 2.92
CA SER A 158 -1.71 -25.72 2.63
C SER A 158 -2.56 -26.02 1.40
N ALA A 159 -3.66 -25.27 1.20
CA ALA A 159 -4.52 -25.42 0.03
C ALA A 159 -3.90 -24.83 -1.26
N HIS A 160 -3.04 -23.82 -1.14
CA HIS A 160 -2.44 -23.09 -2.28
C HIS A 160 -0.90 -23.06 -2.20
N PRO A 161 -0.21 -24.22 -2.24
CA PRO A 161 1.21 -24.33 -1.88
C PRO A 161 2.14 -23.44 -2.71
N THR A 162 1.79 -23.16 -3.97
CA THR A 162 2.63 -22.38 -4.90
C THR A 162 2.14 -20.95 -5.13
N THR A 163 0.87 -20.66 -4.82
CA THR A 163 0.20 -19.41 -5.20
C THR A 163 -0.45 -18.65 -4.05
N TRP A 164 -0.38 -19.17 -2.82
CA TRP A 164 -1.04 -18.56 -1.65
C TRP A 164 -0.72 -17.07 -1.50
N TRP A 165 0.50 -16.65 -1.84
CA TRP A 165 1.00 -15.28 -1.69
C TRP A 165 0.36 -14.27 -2.67
N GLN A 166 -0.36 -14.73 -3.69
CA GLN A 166 -0.99 -13.86 -4.71
C GLN A 166 -2.31 -13.23 -4.25
N ALA A 167 -2.95 -13.80 -3.21
CA ALA A 167 -4.24 -13.35 -2.72
C ALA A 167 -4.36 -13.57 -1.21
N PHE A 168 -5.32 -12.90 -0.57
CA PHE A 168 -5.67 -13.21 0.82
C PHE A 168 -6.50 -14.49 0.93
N PRO A 169 -6.50 -15.15 2.09
CA PRO A 169 -7.47 -16.21 2.40
C PRO A 169 -8.90 -15.73 2.14
N GLU A 170 -9.67 -16.51 1.38
CA GLU A 170 -11.08 -16.22 1.09
C GLU A 170 -11.90 -15.98 2.37
N ALA A 171 -11.53 -16.67 3.44
CA ALA A 171 -12.14 -16.53 4.75
C ALA A 171 -12.12 -15.08 5.29
N TRP A 172 -11.16 -14.25 4.86
CA TRP A 172 -10.95 -12.88 5.33
C TRP A 172 -11.68 -11.83 4.49
N VAL A 173 -12.00 -12.14 3.23
CA VAL A 173 -12.59 -11.20 2.26
C VAL A 173 -14.13 -11.08 2.41
N ARG A 174 -14.71 -11.84 3.34
CA ARG A 174 -16.17 -11.91 3.58
C ARG A 174 -16.76 -10.65 4.20
#